data_AF-A0A941LQJ2-F1
#
_entry.id   AF-A0A941LQJ2-F1
#
_cell.length_a   1.000
_cell.length_b   1.000
_cell.length_c   1.000
_cell.angle_alpha   90.00
_cell.angle_beta   90.00
_cell.angle_gamma   90.00
#
_symmetry.space_group_name_H-M   'P 1'
#
loop_
_entity.id
_entity.type
_entity.pdbx_description
1 polymer ?
#
loop_
_entity_poly.entity_id
_entity_poly.type
_entity_poly.pdbx_seq_one_letter_code
_entity_poly.pdbx_strand_id
1 'polypeptide(L)'
;MSIVSIRWSLVLSLLALMGAGWLPDADVQGQPQPACQNAGAPRAAIYFVNGVTTTLDEARLNGGKLELEFLSKLPTMIPSVQAMCHLFFLNINPTSGAVKDFLEAGQQRLGLTVPAFWRGLEGVGLATSGMIAQVLQRPITKADQIDQATITRHATTYREQLAFPSCRRVLVVPHSQGNLYSNASYDEVFGQVQKPPVGAVKIVGVATPADTVRGNGLYRTSSADLLINGIRLALPGTLPANTNWGISPLLLSPTYSGGHSFIGYLTAEPSRTQILADMESSLGALASVNPC
;
A
#
# COMPACT_ATOMS: atom_id res chain seq x y z
N MET A 1 57.62 8.56 -53.88
CA MET A 1 57.01 9.65 -54.67
C MET A 1 55.53 9.67 -54.39
N SER A 2 55.02 10.81 -53.91
CA SER A 2 53.61 11.12 -53.65
C SER A 2 52.72 10.90 -54.88
N ILE A 3 51.41 10.73 -54.66
CA ILE A 3 50.39 11.78 -54.88
C ILE A 3 49.00 11.32 -54.43
N VAL A 4 48.38 12.25 -53.70
CA VAL A 4 47.01 12.41 -53.23
C VAL A 4 45.91 12.18 -54.29
N SER A 5 44.75 11.67 -53.87
CA SER A 5 43.47 12.08 -54.47
C SER A 5 42.33 11.98 -53.44
N ILE A 6 41.78 13.15 -53.11
CA ILE A 6 40.60 13.41 -52.28
C ILE A 6 39.39 13.49 -53.22
N ARG A 7 38.24 12.91 -52.84
CA ARG A 7 36.94 13.21 -53.47
C ARG A 7 35.90 13.59 -52.42
N TRP A 8 35.42 14.84 -52.56
CA TRP A 8 34.28 15.45 -51.89
C TRP A 8 32.95 14.98 -52.50
N SER A 9 31.88 14.96 -51.69
CA SER A 9 30.45 15.12 -52.04
C SER A 9 29.62 14.82 -50.79
N LEU A 10 28.52 15.48 -50.39
CA LEU A 10 27.85 16.71 -50.78
C LEU A 10 26.85 16.97 -49.63
N VAL A 11 26.77 18.21 -49.16
CA VAL A 11 25.75 18.65 -48.20
C VAL A 11 24.40 18.72 -48.92
N LEU A 12 23.35 18.13 -48.34
CA LEU A 12 21.97 18.50 -48.67
C LEU A 12 21.20 18.82 -47.39
N SER A 13 20.94 20.12 -47.23
CA SER A 13 19.96 20.67 -46.31
C SER A 13 18.55 20.41 -46.85
N LEU A 14 17.65 19.90 -46.00
CA LEU A 14 16.22 20.05 -46.21
C LEU A 14 15.63 20.81 -45.02
N LEU A 15 15.31 22.08 -45.26
CA LEU A 15 14.39 22.87 -44.44
C LEU A 15 12.97 22.41 -44.76
N ALA A 16 12.26 21.89 -43.76
CA ALA A 16 10.79 21.90 -43.73
C ALA A 16 10.36 22.71 -42.51
N LEU A 17 9.77 23.86 -42.80
CA LEU A 17 9.18 24.82 -41.89
C LEU A 17 7.78 24.36 -41.44
N MET A 18 7.41 24.82 -40.24
CA MET A 18 6.05 25.05 -39.73
C MET A 18 5.36 23.91 -38.97
N GLY A 19 5.32 24.11 -37.65
CA GLY A 19 4.53 23.36 -36.69
C GLY A 19 5.04 23.60 -35.27
N ALA A 20 5.20 24.86 -34.87
CA ALA A 20 5.37 25.23 -33.46
C ALA A 20 4.05 24.99 -32.72
N GLY A 21 3.66 23.73 -32.61
CA GLY A 21 2.72 23.28 -31.61
C GLY A 21 3.49 23.28 -30.29
N TRP A 22 3.19 24.28 -29.47
CA TRP A 22 3.54 24.27 -28.06
C TRP A 22 2.99 22.97 -27.49
N LEU A 23 3.86 21.97 -27.33
CA LEU A 23 3.59 20.89 -26.39
C LEU A 23 3.50 21.61 -25.04
N PRO A 24 2.37 21.61 -24.33
CA PRO A 24 2.39 22.05 -22.94
C PRO A 24 3.43 21.17 -22.26
N ASP A 25 4.46 21.82 -21.70
CA ASP A 25 5.48 21.18 -20.91
C ASP A 25 4.81 20.16 -19.98
N ALA A 26 5.33 18.93 -20.04
CA ALA A 26 4.98 17.88 -19.11
C ALA A 26 5.60 18.19 -17.73
N ASP A 27 5.30 19.37 -17.19
CA ASP A 27 5.61 19.79 -15.83
C ASP A 27 4.36 19.59 -14.97
N VAL A 28 3.96 18.33 -14.81
CA VAL A 28 3.27 17.93 -13.57
C VAL A 28 4.35 17.43 -12.60
N GLN A 29 5.36 18.27 -12.35
CA GLN A 29 6.04 18.22 -11.07
C GLN A 29 5.06 18.81 -10.07
N GLY A 30 4.37 17.94 -9.32
CA GLY A 30 3.41 18.36 -8.31
C GLY A 30 4.02 19.45 -7.44
N GLN A 31 3.35 20.60 -7.36
CA GLN A 31 3.85 21.74 -6.59
C GLN A 31 4.21 21.26 -5.18
N PRO A 32 5.42 21.58 -4.68
CA PRO A 32 5.84 21.15 -3.35
C PRO A 32 4.82 21.63 -2.31
N GLN A 33 4.42 20.74 -1.40
CA GLN A 33 3.44 21.04 -0.36
C GLN A 33 3.86 22.31 0.41
N PRO A 34 3.02 23.37 0.47
CA PRO A 34 3.40 24.62 1.14
C PRO A 34 3.83 24.42 2.60
N ALA A 35 3.17 23.50 3.31
CA ALA A 35 3.52 23.14 4.68
C ALA A 35 4.96 22.61 4.82
N CYS A 36 5.50 21.92 3.82
CA CYS A 36 6.86 21.40 3.86
C CYS A 36 7.94 22.47 3.72
N GLN A 37 7.60 23.65 3.23
CA GLN A 37 8.51 24.79 3.13
C GLN A 37 8.56 25.60 4.44
N ASN A 38 7.61 25.40 5.35
CA ASN A 38 7.58 26.06 6.65
C ASN A 38 8.28 25.20 7.72
N ALA A 39 9.37 25.70 8.28
CA ALA A 39 10.12 25.00 9.33
C ALA A 39 9.31 24.75 10.61
N GLY A 40 8.30 25.58 10.89
CA GLY A 40 7.41 25.45 12.05
C GLY A 40 6.17 24.59 11.79
N ALA A 41 5.95 24.09 10.57
CA ALA A 41 4.80 23.24 10.28
C ALA A 41 4.95 21.86 10.96
N PRO A 42 3.86 21.31 11.54
CA PRO A 42 3.83 19.91 11.96
C PRO A 42 4.22 18.99 10.81
N ARG A 43 4.85 17.85 11.11
CA ARG A 43 5.27 16.88 10.10
C ARG A 43 4.69 15.50 10.40
N ALA A 44 4.29 14.78 9.36
CA ALA A 44 3.93 13.37 9.41
C ALA A 44 4.73 12.56 8.40
N ALA A 45 5.17 11.39 8.83
CA ALA A 45 5.67 10.32 7.98
C ALA A 45 4.53 9.34 7.69
N ILE A 46 4.22 9.16 6.41
CA ILE A 46 3.20 8.25 5.92
C ILE A 46 3.90 7.05 5.30
N TYR A 47 3.76 5.87 5.89
CA TYR A 47 4.38 4.64 5.40
C TYR A 47 3.38 3.79 4.64
N PHE A 48 3.71 3.40 3.42
CA PHE A 48 3.06 2.27 2.76
C PHE A 48 3.78 0.96 3.14
N VAL A 49 3.01 -0.10 3.42
CA VAL A 49 3.53 -1.44 3.73
C VAL A 49 2.87 -2.47 2.79
N ASN A 50 3.68 -3.25 2.07
CA ASN A 50 3.19 -4.09 0.98
C ASN A 50 2.45 -5.36 1.42
N GLY A 51 1.74 -5.96 0.47
CA GLY A 51 1.13 -7.27 0.63
C GLY A 51 2.09 -8.42 0.30
N VAL A 52 1.53 -9.61 0.18
CA VAL A 52 2.26 -10.80 -0.27
C VAL A 52 2.65 -10.71 -1.75
N THR A 53 3.71 -11.44 -2.11
CA THR A 53 4.25 -11.60 -3.47
C THR A 53 4.43 -10.31 -4.24
N THR A 54 4.68 -9.19 -3.54
CA THR A 54 4.86 -7.86 -4.12
C THR A 54 6.35 -7.61 -4.30
N THR A 55 6.78 -7.34 -5.54
CA THR A 55 8.16 -6.91 -5.84
C THR A 55 8.42 -5.49 -5.30
N LEU A 56 9.69 -5.09 -5.22
CA LEU A 56 10.05 -3.74 -4.79
C LEU A 56 9.44 -2.67 -5.71
N ASP A 57 9.43 -2.88 -7.02
CA ASP A 57 8.89 -1.90 -7.97
C ASP A 57 7.36 -1.82 -7.89
N GLU A 58 6.66 -2.94 -7.71
CA GLU A 58 5.21 -2.92 -7.43
C GLU A 58 4.90 -2.24 -6.10
N ALA A 59 5.72 -2.46 -5.06
CA ALA A 59 5.54 -1.80 -3.77
C ALA A 59 5.73 -0.28 -3.89
N ARG A 60 6.70 0.17 -4.70
CA ARG A 60 6.90 1.58 -5.03
C ARG A 60 5.74 2.15 -5.84
N LEU A 61 5.23 1.43 -6.83
CA LEU A 61 4.06 1.84 -7.62
C LEU A 61 2.82 1.99 -6.74
N ASN A 62 2.59 1.03 -5.84
CA ASN A 62 1.49 1.09 -4.88
C ASN A 62 1.63 2.29 -3.93
N GLY A 63 2.81 2.50 -3.35
CA GLY A 63 3.10 3.65 -2.48
C GLY A 63 2.97 4.99 -3.20
N GLY A 64 3.49 5.09 -4.43
CA GLY A 64 3.36 6.28 -5.27
C GLY A 64 1.92 6.57 -5.69
N LYS A 65 1.11 5.53 -5.94
CA LYS A 65 -0.34 5.71 -6.18
C LYS A 65 -1.06 6.25 -4.94
N LEU A 66 -0.72 5.74 -3.75
CA LEU A 66 -1.26 6.27 -2.49
C LEU A 66 -0.90 7.75 -2.31
N GLU A 67 0.37 8.09 -2.52
CA GLU A 67 0.85 9.47 -2.44
C GLU A 67 0.09 10.38 -3.43
N LEU A 68 -0.03 9.98 -4.69
CA LEU A 68 -0.74 10.74 -5.71
C LEU A 68 -2.22 11.00 -5.33
N GLU A 69 -2.94 9.96 -4.93
CA GLU A 69 -4.36 10.08 -4.54
C GLU A 69 -4.52 10.93 -3.27
N PHE A 70 -3.63 10.78 -2.30
CA PHE A 70 -3.63 11.59 -1.08
C PHE A 70 -3.38 13.07 -1.40
N LEU A 71 -2.32 13.38 -2.17
CA LEU A 71 -1.96 14.76 -2.49
C LEU A 71 -3.00 15.44 -3.39
N SER A 72 -3.65 14.67 -4.27
CA SER A 72 -4.80 15.16 -5.05
C SER A 72 -5.97 15.56 -4.14
N LYS A 73 -6.21 14.82 -3.06
CA LYS A 73 -7.30 15.07 -2.11
C LYS A 73 -6.96 16.16 -1.07
N LEU A 74 -5.69 16.33 -0.74
CA LEU A 74 -5.16 17.22 0.32
C LEU A 74 -5.77 18.64 0.31
N PRO A 75 -5.95 19.36 -0.83
CA PRO A 75 -6.51 20.71 -0.85
C PRO A 75 -7.95 20.82 -0.31
N THR A 76 -8.64 19.69 -0.20
CA THR A 76 -10.03 19.62 0.31
C THR A 76 -10.14 18.97 1.69
N MET A 77 -9.03 18.54 2.29
CA MET A 77 -9.00 17.95 3.62
C MET A 77 -9.14 19.02 4.71
N ILE A 78 -9.38 18.62 5.96
CA ILE A 78 -9.46 19.53 7.10
C ILE A 78 -8.19 20.39 7.28
N PRO A 79 -8.30 21.62 7.82
CA PRO A 79 -7.17 22.55 7.90
C PRO A 79 -5.94 22.03 8.66
N SER A 80 -6.15 21.24 9.72
CA SER A 80 -5.05 20.66 10.50
C SER A 80 -4.19 19.67 9.69
N VAL A 81 -4.80 18.99 8.71
CA VAL A 81 -4.09 18.10 7.79
C VAL A 81 -3.41 18.92 6.69
N GLN A 82 -4.05 19.97 6.17
CA GLN A 82 -3.42 20.87 5.18
C GLN A 82 -2.20 21.61 5.72
N ALA A 83 -2.21 21.98 7.00
CA ALA A 83 -1.13 22.70 7.66
C ALA A 83 0.09 21.81 8.01
N MET A 84 0.00 20.50 7.76
CA MET A 84 1.05 19.53 8.06
C MET A 84 1.84 19.18 6.80
N CYS A 85 3.16 19.05 6.94
CA CYS A 85 4.01 18.49 5.89
C CYS A 85 3.96 16.96 5.92
N HIS A 86 3.55 16.35 4.80
CA HIS A 86 3.39 14.91 4.66
C HIS A 86 4.53 14.32 3.84
N LEU A 87 5.26 13.38 4.43
CA LEU A 87 6.41 12.73 3.82
C LEU A 87 6.10 11.25 3.63
N PHE A 88 6.21 10.76 2.40
CA PHE A 88 5.86 9.38 2.05
C PHE A 88 7.09 8.47 2.09
N PHE A 89 6.92 7.30 2.68
CA PHE A 89 7.95 6.30 2.85
C PHE A 89 7.42 4.91 2.47
N LEU A 90 8.34 4.02 2.11
CA LEU A 90 8.06 2.63 1.83
C LEU A 90 8.70 1.75 2.90
N ASN A 91 7.90 0.90 3.51
CA ASN A 91 8.35 -0.18 4.38
C ASN A 91 8.04 -1.52 3.67
N ILE A 92 9.07 -2.22 3.19
CA ILE A 92 8.89 -3.50 2.49
C ILE A 92 8.98 -4.68 3.45
N ASN A 93 8.07 -5.64 3.33
CA ASN A 93 8.11 -6.92 4.04
C ASN A 93 8.16 -8.12 3.08
N PRO A 94 8.82 -9.22 3.48
CA PRO A 94 8.76 -10.47 2.72
C PRO A 94 7.37 -11.11 2.84
N THR A 95 7.10 -12.09 1.97
CA THR A 95 5.91 -12.94 2.07
C THR A 95 6.14 -14.03 3.11
N SER A 96 5.26 -14.14 4.11
CA SER A 96 5.43 -15.08 5.25
C SER A 96 4.10 -15.54 5.87
N GLY A 97 4.13 -16.39 6.90
CA GLY A 97 2.99 -16.73 7.76
C GLY A 97 1.67 -17.16 7.07
N ALA A 98 0.55 -16.93 7.76
CA ALA A 98 -0.78 -17.44 7.41
C ALA A 98 -1.26 -17.11 5.98
N VAL A 99 -0.97 -15.91 5.48
CA VAL A 99 -1.39 -15.50 4.12
C VAL A 99 -0.56 -16.24 3.06
N LYS A 100 0.73 -16.46 3.32
CA LYS A 100 1.59 -17.30 2.47
C LYS A 100 1.10 -18.74 2.49
N ASP A 101 0.82 -19.29 3.67
CA ASP A 101 0.36 -20.67 3.82
C ASP A 101 -0.96 -20.91 3.09
N PHE A 102 -1.89 -19.95 3.13
CA PHE A 102 -3.15 -20.03 2.39
C PHE A 102 -2.92 -20.03 0.86
N LEU A 103 -2.06 -19.14 0.37
CA LEU A 103 -1.72 -19.08 -1.05
C LEU A 103 -0.98 -20.36 -1.52
N GLU A 104 -0.03 -20.84 -0.73
CA GLU A 104 0.71 -22.08 -1.01
C GLU A 104 -0.20 -23.29 -1.01
N ALA A 105 -1.11 -23.41 -0.03
CA ALA A 105 -2.09 -24.48 0.03
C ALA A 105 -3.03 -24.45 -1.20
N GLY A 106 -3.47 -23.26 -1.63
CA GLY A 106 -4.24 -23.08 -2.87
C GLY A 106 -3.48 -23.54 -4.10
N GLN A 107 -2.22 -23.12 -4.27
CA GLN A 107 -1.38 -23.47 -5.42
C GLN A 107 -1.04 -24.98 -5.46
N GLN A 108 -0.58 -25.54 -4.35
CA GLN A 108 -0.12 -26.94 -4.27
C GLN A 108 -1.26 -27.94 -4.48
N ARG A 109 -2.44 -27.64 -3.95
CA ARG A 109 -3.55 -28.60 -3.93
C ARG A 109 -4.41 -28.54 -5.18
N LEU A 110 -4.42 -27.39 -5.86
CA LEU A 110 -5.23 -27.17 -7.05
C LEU A 110 -4.41 -27.12 -8.36
N GLY A 111 -3.08 -27.09 -8.27
CA GLY A 111 -2.20 -26.94 -9.44
C GLY A 111 -2.41 -25.62 -10.18
N LEU A 112 -2.97 -24.62 -9.50
CA LEU A 112 -3.39 -23.36 -10.11
C LEU A 112 -2.29 -22.29 -10.02
N THR A 113 -2.17 -21.49 -11.07
CA THR A 113 -1.48 -20.20 -11.00
C THR A 113 -2.32 -19.23 -10.15
N VAL A 114 -1.70 -18.17 -9.60
CA VAL A 114 -2.42 -17.15 -8.79
C VAL A 114 -3.65 -16.57 -9.52
N PRO A 115 -3.60 -16.18 -10.81
CA PRO A 115 -4.79 -15.74 -11.53
C PRO A 115 -5.85 -16.83 -11.74
N ALA A 116 -5.45 -18.10 -11.86
CA ALA A 116 -6.38 -19.21 -11.98
C ALA A 116 -7.04 -19.54 -10.63
N PHE A 117 -6.31 -19.39 -9.52
CA PHE A 117 -6.85 -19.49 -8.17
C PHE A 117 -7.95 -18.44 -7.94
N TRP A 118 -7.71 -17.18 -8.31
CA TRP A 118 -8.71 -16.12 -8.19
C TRP A 118 -9.99 -16.40 -8.98
N ARG A 119 -9.86 -16.77 -10.26
CA ARG A 119 -11.01 -17.14 -11.10
C ARG A 119 -11.78 -18.34 -10.55
N GLY A 120 -11.08 -19.30 -9.93
CA GLY A 120 -11.70 -20.46 -9.28
C GLY A 120 -12.52 -20.11 -8.04
N LEU A 121 -12.05 -19.17 -7.21
CA LEU A 121 -12.80 -18.68 -6.04
C LEU A 121 -14.08 -17.95 -6.45
N GLU A 122 -14.01 -17.24 -7.56
CA GLU A 122 -15.09 -16.43 -8.11
C GLU A 122 -16.20 -17.27 -8.76
N GLY A 123 -15.84 -18.35 -9.45
CA GLY A 123 -16.74 -19.20 -10.21
C GLY A 123 -17.64 -20.13 -9.38
N VAL A 124 -17.85 -19.87 -8.09
CA VAL A 124 -18.63 -20.68 -7.12
C VAL A 124 -18.03 -22.08 -6.87
N GLY A 125 -17.25 -22.65 -7.79
CA GLY A 125 -16.69 -24.01 -7.74
C GLY A 125 -15.65 -24.26 -6.65
N LEU A 126 -14.94 -23.24 -6.12
CA LEU A 126 -14.08 -23.39 -4.94
C LEU A 126 -14.75 -22.92 -3.64
N ALA A 127 -15.63 -21.92 -3.70
CA ALA A 127 -16.31 -21.35 -2.53
C ALA A 127 -17.39 -22.27 -1.94
N THR A 128 -18.03 -23.12 -2.76
CA THR A 128 -19.06 -24.07 -2.31
C THR A 128 -18.60 -25.53 -2.24
N SER A 129 -17.35 -25.82 -2.62
CA SER A 129 -16.84 -27.19 -2.64
C SER A 129 -15.95 -27.47 -1.44
N GLY A 130 -15.90 -28.73 -0.98
CA GLY A 130 -14.96 -29.20 0.04
C GLY A 130 -13.47 -29.00 -0.29
N MET A 131 -13.14 -28.27 -1.36
CA MET A 131 -11.81 -27.86 -1.79
C MET A 131 -11.26 -26.71 -0.95
N ILE A 132 -12.07 -25.72 -0.52
CA ILE A 132 -11.63 -24.79 0.52
C ILE A 132 -11.34 -25.57 1.79
N ALA A 133 -12.22 -26.48 2.22
CA ALA A 133 -11.95 -27.33 3.38
C ALA A 133 -10.62 -28.11 3.25
N GLN A 134 -10.22 -28.50 2.04
CA GLN A 134 -8.91 -29.06 1.74
C GLN A 134 -7.75 -28.04 1.83
N VAL A 135 -7.90 -26.79 1.37
CA VAL A 135 -6.92 -25.72 1.64
C VAL A 135 -6.81 -25.45 3.16
N LEU A 136 -7.94 -25.51 3.86
CA LEU A 136 -8.06 -25.35 5.33
C LEU A 136 -7.57 -26.55 6.15
N GLN A 137 -7.34 -27.71 5.52
CA GLN A 137 -6.82 -28.90 6.20
C GLN A 137 -5.36 -28.78 6.60
N ARG A 138 -4.61 -27.81 6.01
CA ARG A 138 -3.33 -27.41 6.61
C ARG A 138 -3.64 -26.55 7.83
N PRO A 139 -3.11 -26.88 9.02
CA PRO A 139 -3.24 -26.01 10.17
C PRO A 139 -2.58 -24.67 9.83
N ILE A 140 -3.36 -23.61 9.60
CA ILE A 140 -2.87 -22.23 9.60
C ILE A 140 -2.57 -21.89 11.07
N THR A 141 -1.52 -22.51 11.59
CA THR A 141 -1.31 -22.61 13.04
C THR A 141 -0.51 -21.46 13.60
N LYS A 142 0.02 -20.57 12.75
CA LYS A 142 0.88 -19.47 13.18
C LYS A 142 0.68 -18.22 12.31
N ALA A 143 -0.37 -17.47 12.61
CA ALA A 143 -0.49 -16.07 12.15
C ALA A 143 0.74 -15.22 12.55
N ASP A 144 1.51 -15.71 13.54
CA ASP A 144 2.57 -14.99 14.24
C ASP A 144 3.99 -15.26 13.68
N GLN A 145 4.16 -16.17 12.72
CA GLN A 145 5.46 -16.40 12.07
C GLN A 145 5.65 -15.48 10.85
N ILE A 146 5.59 -14.18 11.13
CA ILE A 146 6.06 -13.14 10.23
C ILE A 146 7.50 -12.75 10.62
N ASP A 147 8.29 -12.30 9.64
CA ASP A 147 9.72 -12.07 9.81
C ASP A 147 10.04 -11.04 10.91
N GLN A 148 10.56 -11.50 12.06
CA GLN A 148 10.83 -10.65 13.22
C GLN A 148 11.84 -9.53 12.91
N ALA A 149 12.84 -9.81 12.07
CA ALA A 149 13.81 -8.78 11.66
C ALA A 149 13.13 -7.62 10.91
N THR A 150 12.12 -7.93 10.09
CA THR A 150 11.30 -6.92 9.42
C THR A 150 10.39 -6.17 10.40
N ILE A 151 9.80 -6.83 11.39
CA ILE A 151 9.02 -6.17 12.44
C ILE A 151 9.88 -5.13 13.15
N THR A 152 11.07 -5.54 13.60
CA THR A 152 12.03 -4.66 14.28
C THR A 152 12.52 -3.53 13.38
N ARG A 153 12.76 -3.80 12.10
CA ARG A 153 13.13 -2.75 11.13
C ARG A 153 12.03 -1.70 11.00
N HIS A 154 10.77 -2.10 10.82
CA HIS A 154 9.64 -1.18 10.71
C HIS A 154 9.41 -0.40 12.00
N ALA A 155 9.47 -1.06 13.17
CA ALA A 155 9.34 -0.40 14.46
C ALA A 155 10.45 0.64 14.69
N THR A 156 11.68 0.32 14.28
CA THR A 156 12.82 1.24 14.36
C THR A 156 12.60 2.46 13.48
N THR A 157 12.18 2.30 12.23
CA THR A 157 11.93 3.45 11.35
C THR A 157 10.83 4.35 11.89
N TYR A 158 9.76 3.80 12.47
CA TYR A 158 8.71 4.60 13.13
C TYR A 158 9.26 5.40 14.31
N ARG A 159 10.09 4.78 15.16
CA ARG A 159 10.72 5.47 16.31
C ARG A 159 11.67 6.58 15.87
N GLU A 160 12.43 6.38 14.81
CA GLU A 160 13.32 7.41 14.24
C GLU A 160 12.54 8.62 13.70
N GLN A 161 11.32 8.41 13.18
CA GLN A 161 10.44 9.52 12.79
C GLN A 161 9.93 10.27 14.01
N LEU A 162 9.55 9.55 15.08
CA LEU A 162 8.98 10.13 16.29
C LEU A 162 10.01 10.89 17.14
N ALA A 163 11.25 10.42 17.17
CA ALA A 163 12.30 10.99 18.00
C ALA A 163 12.83 12.33 17.46
N PHE A 164 13.42 13.14 18.35
CA PHE A 164 14.23 14.29 17.96
C PHE A 164 15.43 13.84 17.10
N PRO A 165 15.80 14.57 16.03
CA PRO A 165 15.26 15.85 15.59
C PRO A 165 14.09 15.78 14.60
N SER A 166 13.64 14.58 14.23
CA SER A 166 12.57 14.40 13.24
C SER A 166 11.23 14.93 13.75
N CYS A 167 10.84 14.54 14.97
CA CYS A 167 9.61 14.95 15.65
C CYS A 167 8.36 14.85 14.74
N ARG A 168 8.29 13.77 13.95
CA ARG A 168 7.21 13.48 13.02
C ARG A 168 6.21 12.54 13.67
N ARG A 169 4.93 12.78 13.41
CA ARG A 169 3.86 11.80 13.65
C ARG A 169 3.96 10.68 12.61
N VAL A 170 3.45 9.50 12.91
CA VAL A 170 3.52 8.35 11.98
C VAL A 170 2.11 7.88 11.61
N LEU A 171 1.81 7.85 10.32
CA LEU A 171 0.67 7.15 9.76
C LEU A 171 1.19 5.94 8.97
N VAL A 172 0.63 4.76 9.21
CA VAL A 172 0.95 3.54 8.45
C VAL A 172 -0.28 3.12 7.65
N VAL A 173 -0.10 2.89 6.36
CA VAL A 173 -1.14 2.44 5.42
C VAL A 173 -0.72 1.08 4.85
N PRO A 174 -0.93 -0.01 5.60
CA PRO A 174 -0.59 -1.33 5.13
C PRO A 174 -1.64 -1.93 4.20
N HIS A 175 -1.19 -2.81 3.31
CA HIS A 175 -2.05 -3.63 2.46
C HIS A 175 -1.90 -5.12 2.77
N SER A 176 -3.01 -5.86 2.85
CA SER A 176 -2.99 -7.33 2.97
C SER A 176 -2.14 -7.78 4.17
N GLN A 177 -1.18 -8.68 3.96
CA GLN A 177 -0.20 -9.09 4.97
C GLN A 177 0.55 -7.94 5.64
N GLY A 178 0.76 -6.81 4.98
CA GLY A 178 1.37 -5.63 5.60
C GLY A 178 0.65 -5.20 6.88
N ASN A 179 -0.64 -5.55 7.05
CA ASN A 179 -1.40 -5.28 8.27
C ASN A 179 -0.87 -6.08 9.46
N LEU A 180 -0.48 -7.35 9.25
CA LEU A 180 0.10 -8.20 10.29
C LEU A 180 1.45 -7.63 10.74
N TYR A 181 2.30 -7.25 9.78
CA TYR A 181 3.57 -6.58 10.07
C TYR A 181 3.36 -5.25 10.78
N SER A 182 2.40 -4.43 10.36
CA SER A 182 2.14 -3.13 10.96
C SER A 182 1.58 -3.24 12.38
N ASN A 183 0.72 -4.21 12.64
CA ASN A 183 0.24 -4.51 13.99
C ASN A 183 1.38 -4.95 14.91
N ALA A 184 2.23 -5.90 14.46
CA ALA A 184 3.38 -6.35 15.24
C ALA A 184 4.39 -5.23 15.49
N SER A 185 4.67 -4.41 14.47
CA SER A 185 5.60 -3.28 14.61
C SER A 185 5.03 -2.18 15.52
N TYR A 186 3.72 -1.97 15.52
CA TYR A 186 3.08 -1.09 16.50
C TYR A 186 3.30 -1.62 17.92
N ASP A 187 3.04 -2.91 18.15
CA ASP A 187 3.26 -3.54 19.47
C ASP A 187 4.72 -3.42 19.89
N GLU A 188 5.68 -3.58 18.97
CA GLU A 188 7.11 -3.40 19.26
C GLU A 188 7.47 -1.94 19.57
N VAL A 189 6.89 -0.94 18.89
CA VAL A 189 7.08 0.49 19.20
C VAL A 189 6.64 0.82 20.63
N PHE A 190 5.48 0.30 21.05
CA PHE A 190 4.86 0.60 22.36
C PHE A 190 5.18 -0.43 23.46
N GLY A 191 5.90 -1.50 23.13
CA GLY A 191 6.41 -2.51 24.08
C GLY A 191 7.72 -2.12 24.76
N GLN A 192 8.41 -1.10 24.24
CA GLN A 192 9.68 -0.59 24.77
C GLN A 192 9.51 0.16 26.10
N VAL A 193 10.60 0.28 26.87
CA VAL A 193 10.63 1.03 28.15
C VAL A 193 10.27 2.49 27.93
N GLN A 194 10.93 3.13 26.95
CA GLN A 194 10.60 4.49 26.55
C GLN A 194 9.62 4.44 25.38
N LYS A 195 8.35 4.71 25.70
CA LYS A 195 7.24 4.71 24.74
C LYS A 195 7.04 6.11 24.18
N PRO A 196 6.75 6.24 22.87
CA PRO A 196 6.32 7.52 22.32
C PRO A 196 4.96 7.93 22.90
N PRO A 197 4.55 9.21 22.76
CA PRO A 197 3.24 9.66 23.17
C PRO A 197 2.12 8.80 22.56
N VAL A 198 1.09 8.50 23.36
CA VAL A 198 -0.07 7.75 22.90
C VAL A 198 -0.72 8.49 21.74
N GLY A 199 -1.04 7.75 20.67
CA GLY A 199 -1.64 8.32 19.46
C GLY A 199 -0.65 8.97 18.50
N ALA A 200 0.66 8.94 18.76
CA ALA A 200 1.68 9.43 17.82
C ALA A 200 1.89 8.50 16.60
N VAL A 201 1.35 7.28 16.66
CA VAL A 201 1.28 6.32 15.54
C VAL A 201 -0.18 5.95 15.28
N LYS A 202 -0.61 6.00 14.02
CA LYS A 202 -1.92 5.51 13.57
C LYS A 202 -1.76 4.54 12.39
N ILE A 203 -2.71 3.61 12.27
CA ILE A 203 -2.77 2.65 11.18
C ILE A 203 -4.11 2.79 10.45
N VAL A 204 -4.07 2.82 9.11
CA VAL A 204 -5.23 2.70 8.23
C VAL A 204 -5.04 1.44 7.38
N GLY A 205 -5.65 0.34 7.80
CA GLY A 205 -5.48 -0.96 7.18
C GLY A 205 -6.28 -1.14 5.90
N VAL A 206 -5.66 -1.65 4.84
CA VAL A 206 -6.34 -1.98 3.58
C VAL A 206 -6.28 -3.48 3.34
N ALA A 207 -7.42 -4.09 3.03
CA ALA A 207 -7.56 -5.53 2.79
C ALA A 207 -6.98 -6.40 3.92
N THR A 208 -7.34 -6.12 5.18
CA THR A 208 -6.65 -6.72 6.33
C THR A 208 -7.09 -8.18 6.58
N PRO A 209 -6.14 -9.14 6.69
CA PRO A 209 -6.42 -10.49 7.18
C PRO A 209 -6.41 -10.58 8.71
N ALA A 210 -6.01 -9.52 9.41
CA ALA A 210 -5.90 -9.49 10.86
C ALA A 210 -7.29 -9.45 11.54
N ASP A 211 -7.32 -9.83 12.81
CA ASP A 211 -8.51 -9.74 13.67
C ASP A 211 -8.71 -8.34 14.30
N THR A 212 -7.72 -7.47 14.15
CA THR A 212 -7.77 -6.10 14.63
C THR A 212 -6.77 -5.20 13.90
N VAL A 213 -6.88 -3.90 14.09
CA VAL A 213 -5.89 -2.91 13.67
C VAL A 213 -5.41 -2.14 14.90
N ARG A 214 -4.11 -2.24 15.20
CA ARG A 214 -3.53 -1.66 16.42
C ARG A 214 -3.66 -0.13 16.47
N GLY A 215 -3.65 0.41 17.68
CA GLY A 215 -3.76 1.85 17.93
C GLY A 215 -5.16 2.43 17.70
N ASN A 216 -6.20 1.58 17.80
CA ASN A 216 -7.57 1.88 17.37
C ASN A 216 -7.58 2.35 15.90
N GLY A 217 -6.86 1.61 15.05
CA GLY A 217 -6.73 1.94 13.65
C GLY A 217 -8.02 1.70 12.87
N LEU A 218 -8.21 2.47 11.81
CA LEU A 218 -9.31 2.28 10.87
C LEU A 218 -8.92 1.24 9.83
N TYR A 219 -9.90 0.67 9.13
CA TYR A 219 -9.60 -0.28 8.07
C TYR A 219 -10.66 -0.30 6.99
N ARG A 220 -10.28 -0.70 5.78
CA ARG A 220 -11.16 -0.95 4.64
C ARG A 220 -10.85 -2.30 4.01
N THR A 221 -11.82 -3.19 4.05
CA THR A 221 -11.76 -4.50 3.37
C THR A 221 -13.02 -4.69 2.55
N SER A 222 -12.86 -4.95 1.26
CA SER A 222 -13.95 -5.07 0.32
C SER A 222 -14.70 -6.37 0.51
N SER A 223 -16.03 -6.34 0.43
CA SER A 223 -16.86 -7.55 0.40
C SER A 223 -16.63 -8.40 -0.85
N ALA A 224 -16.09 -7.81 -1.91
CA ALA A 224 -15.71 -8.51 -3.14
C ALA A 224 -14.23 -8.90 -3.18
N ASP A 225 -13.53 -8.88 -2.03
CA ASP A 225 -12.14 -9.35 -1.93
C ASP A 225 -12.11 -10.86 -1.69
N LEU A 226 -11.82 -11.62 -2.75
CA LEU A 226 -11.87 -13.09 -2.70
C LEU A 226 -10.78 -13.66 -1.79
N LEU A 227 -9.61 -13.02 -1.67
CA LEU A 227 -8.56 -13.51 -0.79
C LEU A 227 -8.99 -13.41 0.66
N ILE A 228 -9.39 -12.23 1.07
CA ILE A 228 -9.72 -11.99 2.48
C ILE A 228 -11.00 -12.74 2.84
N ASN A 229 -11.94 -12.88 1.92
CA ASN A 229 -13.10 -13.76 2.12
C ASN A 229 -12.68 -15.22 2.33
N GLY A 230 -11.75 -15.74 1.52
CA GLY A 230 -11.21 -17.09 1.69
C GLY A 230 -10.46 -17.27 3.01
N ILE A 231 -9.62 -16.31 3.39
CA ILE A 231 -8.92 -16.32 4.70
C ILE A 231 -9.92 -16.27 5.85
N ARG A 232 -11.00 -15.50 5.74
CA ARG A 232 -12.02 -15.41 6.80
C ARG A 232 -12.75 -16.73 7.06
N LEU A 233 -12.91 -17.56 6.02
CA LEU A 233 -13.42 -18.93 6.19
C LEU A 233 -12.44 -19.82 6.97
N ALA A 234 -11.14 -19.57 6.81
CA ALA A 234 -10.05 -20.27 7.49
C ALA A 234 -9.86 -19.81 8.95
N LEU A 235 -9.95 -18.50 9.13
CA LEU A 235 -9.65 -17.76 10.36
C LEU A 235 -10.87 -16.88 10.66
N PRO A 236 -11.90 -17.41 11.35
CA PRO A 236 -13.13 -16.67 11.63
C PRO A 236 -12.92 -15.37 12.43
N GLY A 237 -11.75 -15.20 13.07
CA GLY A 237 -11.37 -13.96 13.74
C GLY A 237 -10.99 -12.80 12.81
N THR A 238 -10.72 -13.05 11.52
CA THR A 238 -10.38 -11.98 10.55
C THR A 238 -11.49 -10.94 10.47
N LEU A 239 -11.12 -9.66 10.51
CA LEU A 239 -12.06 -8.53 10.49
C LEU A 239 -13.08 -8.64 9.33
N PRO A 240 -14.35 -8.28 9.58
CA PRO A 240 -15.39 -8.34 8.55
C PRO A 240 -15.14 -7.31 7.46
N ALA A 241 -15.60 -7.60 6.25
CA ALA A 241 -15.63 -6.60 5.19
C ALA A 241 -16.47 -5.39 5.62
N ASN A 242 -16.01 -4.19 5.28
CA ASN A 242 -16.63 -2.93 5.68
C ASN A 242 -16.53 -1.84 4.60
N THR A 243 -16.15 -2.23 3.38
CA THR A 243 -16.26 -1.41 2.18
C THR A 243 -16.64 -2.29 0.98
N ASN A 244 -16.72 -1.66 -0.19
CA ASN A 244 -16.82 -2.33 -1.47
C ASN A 244 -15.92 -1.59 -2.46
N TRP A 245 -15.46 -2.29 -3.49
CA TRP A 245 -14.72 -1.71 -4.60
C TRP A 245 -15.35 -1.99 -5.97
N GLY A 246 -16.68 -2.19 -5.97
CA GLY A 246 -17.46 -2.40 -7.18
C GLY A 246 -17.12 -3.69 -7.92
N ILE A 247 -17.63 -3.80 -9.15
CA ILE A 247 -17.24 -4.84 -10.09
C ILE A 247 -15.86 -4.45 -10.61
N SER A 248 -14.85 -5.26 -10.32
CA SER A 248 -13.49 -4.99 -10.79
C SER A 248 -13.49 -4.97 -12.33
N PRO A 249 -13.10 -3.87 -12.99
CA PRO A 249 -12.98 -3.83 -14.46
C PRO A 249 -11.90 -4.81 -14.98
N LEU A 250 -11.19 -5.48 -14.07
CA LEU A 250 -10.17 -6.49 -14.32
C LEU A 250 -10.70 -7.92 -14.47
N LEU A 251 -12.02 -8.17 -14.43
CA LEU A 251 -12.57 -9.52 -14.72
C LEU A 251 -12.16 -10.06 -16.10
N LEU A 252 -11.71 -9.18 -17.00
CA LEU A 252 -11.19 -9.51 -18.33
C LEU A 252 -9.65 -9.36 -18.44
N SER A 253 -8.96 -9.06 -17.35
CA SER A 253 -7.51 -8.84 -17.36
C SER A 253 -6.74 -10.11 -16.94
N PRO A 254 -5.64 -10.47 -17.63
CA PRO A 254 -4.71 -11.50 -17.16
C PRO A 254 -4.05 -11.15 -15.80
N THR A 255 -4.15 -9.91 -15.33
CA THR A 255 -3.66 -9.43 -14.03
C THR A 255 -4.70 -9.42 -12.92
N TYR A 256 -5.85 -10.08 -13.13
CA TYR A 256 -6.92 -10.15 -12.13
C TYR A 256 -6.42 -10.70 -10.78
N SER A 257 -6.67 -9.96 -9.70
CA SER A 257 -6.21 -10.28 -8.35
C SER A 257 -7.29 -10.86 -7.43
N GLY A 258 -8.44 -11.27 -7.97
CA GLY A 258 -9.58 -11.72 -7.14
C GLY A 258 -10.23 -10.57 -6.38
N GLY A 259 -10.02 -9.34 -6.87
CA GLY A 259 -10.12 -8.18 -6.03
C GLY A 259 -9.18 -8.35 -4.84
N HIS A 260 -7.88 -8.21 -5.01
CA HIS A 260 -6.98 -8.11 -3.84
C HIS A 260 -5.78 -7.18 -4.11
N SER A 261 -5.88 -6.30 -5.12
CA SER A 261 -4.79 -5.38 -5.43
C SER A 261 -4.98 -4.05 -4.71
N PHE A 262 -3.90 -3.52 -4.13
CA PHE A 262 -3.94 -2.21 -3.46
C PHE A 262 -4.36 -1.08 -4.43
N ILE A 263 -3.84 -1.08 -5.66
CA ILE A 263 -4.27 -0.13 -6.70
C ILE A 263 -5.77 -0.24 -6.97
N GLY A 264 -6.35 -1.45 -6.95
CA GLY A 264 -7.78 -1.60 -7.12
C GLY A 264 -8.56 -0.91 -5.98
N TYR A 265 -8.13 -1.10 -4.73
CA TYR A 265 -8.72 -0.41 -3.57
C TYR A 265 -8.63 1.12 -3.68
N LEU A 266 -7.57 1.65 -4.32
CA LEU A 266 -7.38 3.07 -4.59
C LEU A 266 -7.96 3.57 -5.92
N THR A 267 -8.55 2.71 -6.75
CA THR A 267 -9.12 3.13 -8.04
C THR A 267 -10.65 3.11 -8.01
N ALA A 268 -11.23 2.18 -7.25
CA ALA A 268 -12.66 1.98 -7.22
C ALA A 268 -13.34 2.64 -6.02
N GLU A 269 -14.58 3.07 -6.23
CA GLU A 269 -15.45 3.60 -5.18
C GLU A 269 -16.40 2.52 -4.64
N PRO A 270 -16.86 2.64 -3.38
CA PRO A 270 -16.53 3.68 -2.40
C PRO A 270 -15.17 3.53 -1.69
N SER A 271 -14.44 2.44 -1.96
CA SER A 271 -13.18 2.11 -1.27
C SER A 271 -12.16 3.26 -1.24
N ARG A 272 -11.83 3.85 -2.39
CA ARG A 272 -10.84 4.93 -2.48
C ARG A 272 -11.23 6.10 -1.57
N THR A 273 -12.45 6.61 -1.71
CA THR A 273 -12.90 7.76 -0.91
C THR A 273 -12.84 7.47 0.58
N GLN A 274 -13.23 6.26 1.00
CA GLN A 274 -13.20 5.87 2.40
C GLN A 274 -11.78 5.70 2.95
N ILE A 275 -10.84 5.13 2.18
CA ILE A 275 -9.43 5.02 2.59
C ILE A 275 -8.82 6.42 2.79
N LEU A 276 -9.05 7.35 1.85
CA LEU A 276 -8.55 8.71 1.96
C LEU A 276 -9.17 9.47 3.13
N ALA A 277 -10.47 9.27 3.40
CA ALA A 277 -11.15 9.83 4.57
C ALA A 277 -10.61 9.26 5.89
N ASP A 278 -10.28 7.97 5.94
CA ASP A 278 -9.68 7.34 7.11
C ASP A 278 -8.25 7.87 7.38
N MET A 279 -7.48 8.11 6.31
CA MET A 279 -6.17 8.76 6.41
C MET A 279 -6.31 10.19 6.93
N GLU A 280 -7.23 10.97 6.38
CA GLU A 280 -7.52 12.34 6.84
C GLU A 280 -7.92 12.37 8.32
N SER A 281 -8.86 11.52 8.72
CA SER A 281 -9.29 11.41 10.13
C SER A 281 -8.12 11.02 11.04
N SER A 282 -7.27 10.08 10.60
CA SER A 282 -6.11 9.63 11.38
C SER A 282 -5.06 10.73 11.51
N LEU A 283 -4.80 11.49 10.45
CA LEU A 283 -3.88 12.63 10.46
C LEU A 283 -4.43 13.80 11.30
N GLY A 284 -5.74 14.02 11.27
CA GLY A 284 -6.40 14.97 12.16
C GLY A 284 -6.18 14.64 13.64
N ALA A 285 -6.33 13.37 14.00
CA ALA A 285 -6.02 12.89 15.36
C ALA A 285 -4.52 12.96 15.69
N LEU A 286 -3.65 12.66 14.72
CA LEU A 286 -2.20 12.79 14.90
C LEU A 286 -1.81 14.26 15.12
N ALA A 287 -2.45 15.22 14.45
CA ALA A 287 -2.11 16.64 14.54
C ALA A 287 -2.14 17.17 15.98
N SER A 288 -3.05 16.67 16.83
CA SER A 288 -3.14 17.04 18.25
C SER A 288 -2.06 16.43 19.15
N VAL A 289 -1.26 15.50 18.64
CA VAL A 289 -0.20 14.83 19.41
C VAL A 289 1.13 15.48 19.12
N ASN A 290 1.78 16.02 20.13
CA ASN A 290 3.16 16.49 20.06
C ASN A 290 4.09 15.26 20.28
N PRO A 291 4.93 14.84 19.30
CA PRO A 291 5.92 13.78 19.50
C PRO A 291 7.21 14.30 20.18
N CYS A 292 7.48 15.60 19.99
CA CYS A 292 8.37 16.51 20.69
C CYS A 292 7.71 17.92 20.58
#